data_AF-A0A529NTT1-F1
#
_entry.id   AF-A0A529NTT1-F1
#
_cell.length_a   1.000
_cell.length_b   1.000
_cell.length_c   1.000
_cell.angle_alpha   90.00
_cell.angle_beta   90.00
_cell.angle_gamma   90.00
#
_symmetry.space_group_name_H-M   'P 1'
#
loop_
_entity.id
_entity.type
_entity.pdbx_description
1 polymer ?
#
loop_
_entity_poly.entity_id
_entity_poly.type
_entity_poly.pdbx_seq_one_letter_code
_entity_poly.pdbx_strand_id
1 'polypeptide(L)'
;GEIIHVRPGPVVTLYEFEPAPGVKSSRVIGLADDIARSMSAISARVAVVPGRNVIGIELPNETRETVYFRELIESAGFRNTSCRLALGLGKTIGGEPVIADLAKMPHLLVAGTTGSGKSVAINTMILSLLYRMKPEECRLIMVDPKMLELSVYDGIPHLLTPVVTDSKKAVTALKWAVREMEDRYRKMARLGVRNIDGYNQRAATARDNGEVVVMQ
;
A
#
# COMPACT_ATOMS: atom_id res chain seq x y z
N GLY A 1 12.97 -26.94 -22.76
CA GLY A 1 11.63 -26.57 -22.31
C GLY A 1 11.02 -25.68 -23.36
N GLU A 2 9.75 -25.32 -23.19
CA GLU A 2 8.99 -24.54 -24.16
C GLU A 2 8.18 -23.45 -23.46
N ILE A 3 7.82 -22.41 -24.22
CA ILE A 3 6.91 -21.36 -23.74
C ILE A 3 5.49 -21.81 -24.04
N ILE A 4 4.69 -22.01 -23.01
CA ILE A 4 3.31 -22.50 -23.16
C ILE A 4 2.29 -21.36 -23.23
N HIS A 5 2.59 -20.23 -22.57
CA HIS A 5 1.73 -19.04 -22.58
C HIS A 5 2.56 -17.76 -22.55
N VAL A 6 2.04 -16.73 -23.21
CA VAL A 6 2.54 -15.36 -23.16
C VAL A 6 1.40 -14.46 -22.72
N ARG A 7 1.63 -13.70 -21.65
CA ARG A 7 0.64 -12.79 -21.06
C ARG A 7 1.23 -11.37 -21.04
N PRO A 8 0.90 -10.53 -22.03
CA PRO A 8 1.33 -9.14 -22.03
C PRO A 8 0.64 -8.37 -20.91
N GLY A 9 1.41 -7.54 -20.22
CA GLY A 9 0.96 -6.62 -19.20
C GLY A 9 1.33 -5.17 -19.54
N PRO A 10 0.99 -4.19 -18.69
CA PRO A 10 1.26 -2.77 -18.96
C PRO A 10 2.76 -2.42 -18.93
N VAL A 11 3.55 -3.10 -18.10
CA VAL A 11 4.99 -2.78 -17.89
C VAL A 11 5.91 -3.93 -18.29
N VAL A 12 5.46 -5.17 -18.05
CA VAL A 12 6.20 -6.40 -18.32
C VAL A 12 5.29 -7.39 -19.05
N THR A 13 5.89 -8.29 -19.82
CA THR A 13 5.24 -9.46 -20.37
C THR A 13 5.69 -10.70 -19.61
N LEU A 14 4.74 -11.50 -19.16
CA LEU A 14 5.00 -12.79 -18.50
C LEU A 14 5.02 -13.91 -19.54
N TYR A 15 6.16 -14.58 -19.64
CA TYR A 15 6.33 -15.81 -20.40
C TYR A 15 6.30 -16.99 -19.43
N GLU A 16 5.39 -17.92 -19.64
CA GLU A 16 5.29 -19.14 -18.84
C GLU A 16 6.08 -20.25 -19.52
N PHE A 17 7.21 -20.58 -18.93
CA PHE A 17 8.14 -21.60 -19.42
C PHE A 17 7.91 -22.93 -18.72
N GLU A 18 7.64 -23.97 -19.49
CA GLU A 18 7.63 -25.34 -19.01
C GLU A 18 9.03 -25.96 -19.18
N PRO A 19 9.75 -26.28 -18.08
CA PRO A 19 11.06 -26.89 -18.17
C PRO A 19 10.98 -28.33 -18.69
N ALA A 20 12.01 -28.77 -19.41
CA ALA A 20 12.10 -30.17 -19.80
C ALA A 20 12.23 -31.08 -18.55
N PRO A 21 11.78 -32.34 -18.59
CA PRO A 21 11.93 -33.28 -17.49
C PRO A 21 13.38 -33.32 -16.96
N GLY A 22 13.53 -33.27 -15.63
CA GLY A 22 14.83 -33.29 -14.96
C GLY A 22 15.55 -31.94 -14.86
N VAL A 23 15.05 -30.87 -15.49
CA VAL A 23 15.60 -29.52 -15.31
C VAL A 23 15.11 -28.92 -14.01
N LYS A 24 16.04 -28.66 -13.07
CA LYS A 24 15.73 -27.99 -11.80
C LYS A 24 15.37 -26.51 -12.04
N SER A 25 14.30 -26.03 -11.39
CA SER A 25 13.87 -24.63 -11.51
C SER A 25 14.95 -23.63 -11.11
N SER A 26 15.79 -23.97 -10.12
CA SER A 26 16.91 -23.13 -9.69
C SER A 26 17.93 -22.86 -10.81
N ARG A 27 18.12 -23.80 -11.74
CA ARG A 27 19.00 -23.60 -12.90
C ARG A 27 18.45 -22.52 -13.82
N VAL A 28 17.14 -22.52 -14.08
CA VAL A 28 16.49 -21.52 -14.94
C VAL A 28 16.46 -20.16 -14.25
N ILE A 29 16.16 -20.14 -12.94
CA ILE A 29 16.19 -18.90 -12.14
C ILE A 29 17.60 -18.28 -12.14
N GLY A 30 18.65 -19.10 -12.02
CA GLY A 30 20.04 -18.63 -12.06
C GLY A 30 20.50 -18.06 -13.40
N LEU A 31 19.73 -18.22 -14.49
CA LEU A 31 20.02 -17.67 -15.81
C LEU A 31 19.35 -16.32 -16.07
N ALA A 32 18.74 -15.68 -15.06
CA ALA A 32 18.01 -14.43 -15.23
C ALA A 32 18.82 -13.33 -15.95
N ASP A 33 20.08 -13.11 -15.57
CA ASP A 33 20.94 -12.09 -16.18
C ASP A 33 21.33 -12.45 -17.63
N ASP A 34 21.58 -13.73 -17.90
CA ASP A 34 21.86 -14.21 -19.26
C ASP A 34 20.64 -14.10 -20.17
N ILE A 35 19.45 -14.41 -19.66
CA ILE A 35 18.18 -14.22 -20.37
C ILE A 35 17.99 -12.73 -20.68
N ALA A 36 18.17 -11.84 -19.69
CA ALA A 36 18.05 -10.40 -19.91
C ALA A 36 19.01 -9.92 -21.01
N ARG A 37 20.28 -10.33 -20.95
CA ARG A 37 21.31 -9.99 -21.95
C ARG A 37 20.96 -10.51 -23.34
N SER A 38 20.53 -11.78 -23.46
CA SER A 38 20.15 -12.39 -24.74
C SER A 38 18.90 -11.77 -25.35
N MET A 39 18.00 -11.24 -24.52
CA MET A 39 16.76 -10.58 -24.96
C MET A 39 16.92 -9.06 -25.14
N SER A 40 18.14 -8.52 -24.97
CA SER A 40 18.40 -7.07 -24.98
C SER A 40 17.53 -6.29 -23.98
N ALA A 41 17.16 -6.93 -22.86
CA ALA A 41 16.35 -6.36 -21.81
C ALA A 41 17.24 -5.81 -20.67
N ILE A 42 16.74 -4.77 -19.98
CA ILE A 42 17.43 -4.17 -18.82
C ILE A 42 17.56 -5.19 -17.67
N SER A 43 16.55 -6.04 -17.49
CA SER A 43 16.53 -7.10 -16.49
C SER A 43 15.48 -8.14 -16.86
N ALA A 44 15.57 -9.32 -16.24
CA ALA A 44 14.55 -10.36 -16.29
C ALA A 44 14.27 -10.84 -14.87
N ARG A 45 13.00 -11.03 -14.53
CA ARG A 45 12.60 -11.67 -13.27
C ARG A 45 12.16 -13.10 -13.57
N VAL A 46 12.84 -14.07 -12.99
CA VAL A 46 12.56 -15.50 -13.19
C VAL A 46 12.16 -16.12 -11.86
N ALA A 47 10.96 -16.68 -11.79
CA ALA A 47 10.42 -17.25 -10.55
C ALA A 47 9.45 -18.40 -10.82
N VAL A 48 9.29 -19.29 -9.85
CA VAL A 48 8.24 -20.32 -9.88
C VAL A 48 6.87 -19.69 -9.76
N VAL A 49 5.88 -20.24 -10.49
CA VAL A 49 4.48 -19.80 -10.39
C VAL A 49 3.74 -20.70 -9.38
N PRO A 50 3.23 -20.16 -8.26
CA PRO A 50 2.51 -20.96 -7.27
C PRO A 50 1.33 -21.71 -7.88
N GLY A 51 1.20 -23.00 -7.55
CA GLY A 51 0.10 -23.85 -8.01
C GLY A 51 0.18 -24.31 -9.47
N ARG A 52 1.28 -24.03 -10.20
CA ARG A 52 1.45 -24.43 -11.60
C ARG A 52 2.85 -25.00 -11.84
N ASN A 53 2.96 -25.99 -12.74
CA ASN A 53 4.24 -26.61 -13.10
C ASN A 53 5.01 -25.78 -14.15
N VAL A 54 5.10 -24.46 -13.95
CA VAL A 54 5.76 -23.54 -14.89
C VAL A 54 6.66 -22.55 -14.15
N ILE A 55 7.63 -22.03 -14.87
CA ILE A 55 8.51 -20.95 -14.44
C ILE A 55 8.07 -19.68 -15.18
N GLY A 56 7.74 -18.64 -14.42
CA GLY A 56 7.45 -17.32 -14.97
C GLY A 56 8.74 -16.58 -15.28
N ILE A 57 8.86 -16.09 -16.50
CA ILE A 57 9.91 -15.19 -16.96
C ILE A 57 9.24 -13.86 -17.30
N GLU A 58 9.46 -12.84 -16.49
CA GLU A 58 8.94 -11.49 -16.72
C GLU A 58 10.02 -10.64 -17.40
N LEU A 59 9.71 -10.14 -18.59
CA LEU A 59 10.58 -9.24 -19.35
C LEU A 59 9.90 -7.87 -19.50
N PRO A 60 10.64 -6.76 -19.35
CA PRO A 60 10.10 -5.43 -19.58
C PRO A 60 9.65 -5.26 -21.03
N ASN A 61 8.50 -4.61 -21.23
CA ASN A 61 8.05 -4.23 -22.56
C ASN A 61 8.96 -3.13 -23.13
N GLU A 62 9.09 -3.08 -24.46
CA GLU A 62 9.79 -1.99 -25.17
C GLU A 62 9.13 -0.64 -24.89
N THR A 63 7.80 -0.61 -24.98
CA THR A 63 6.98 0.55 -24.58
C THR A 63 6.25 0.21 -23.29
N ARG A 64 6.55 0.93 -22.22
CA ARG A 64 5.90 0.76 -20.91
C ARG A 64 4.77 1.76 -20.77
N GLU A 65 3.61 1.28 -20.34
CA GLU A 65 2.47 2.13 -20.05
C GLU A 65 2.63 2.82 -18.69
N THR A 66 2.32 4.12 -18.63
CA THR A 66 2.23 4.84 -17.36
C THR A 66 0.94 4.42 -16.65
N VAL A 67 1.05 3.92 -15.42
CA VAL A 67 -0.11 3.67 -14.56
C VAL A 67 -0.47 4.96 -13.82
N TYR A 68 -1.54 5.62 -14.26
CA TYR A 68 -1.99 6.86 -13.64
C TYR A 68 -2.78 6.62 -12.36
N PHE A 69 -2.56 7.46 -11.35
CA PHE A 69 -3.32 7.41 -10.09
C PHE A 69 -4.83 7.56 -10.32
N ARG A 70 -5.22 8.40 -11.28
CA ARG A 70 -6.63 8.61 -11.67
C ARG A 70 -7.33 7.29 -12.01
N GLU A 71 -6.68 6.42 -12.78
CA GLU A 71 -7.24 5.13 -13.17
C GLU A 71 -7.49 4.23 -11.95
N LEU A 72 -6.64 4.32 -10.93
CA LEU A 72 -6.82 3.56 -9.69
C LEU A 72 -8.03 4.05 -8.92
N ILE A 73 -8.16 5.37 -8.71
CA ILE A 73 -9.27 5.94 -7.92
C ILE A 73 -10.61 5.92 -8.65
N GLU A 74 -10.60 5.90 -9.99
CA GLU A 74 -11.81 5.75 -10.81
C GLU A 74 -12.24 4.28 -10.96
N SER A 75 -11.36 3.32 -10.63
CA SER A 75 -11.69 1.90 -10.68
C SER A 75 -12.87 1.54 -9.76
N ALA A 76 -13.71 0.61 -10.21
CA ALA A 76 -14.81 0.09 -9.40
C ALA A 76 -14.30 -0.53 -8.09
N GLY A 77 -13.13 -1.18 -8.14
CA GLY A 77 -12.47 -1.73 -6.96
C GLY A 77 -12.22 -0.64 -5.91
N PHE A 78 -11.71 0.53 -6.28
CA PHE A 78 -11.38 1.57 -5.30
C PHE A 78 -12.62 2.33 -4.83
N ARG A 79 -13.57 2.62 -5.72
CA ARG A 79 -14.79 3.36 -5.38
C ARG A 79 -15.71 2.56 -4.45
N ASN A 80 -15.83 1.26 -4.69
CA ASN A 80 -16.79 0.40 -4.00
C ASN A 80 -16.13 -0.45 -2.89
N THR A 81 -14.84 -0.27 -2.60
CA THR A 81 -14.18 -1.09 -1.58
C THR A 81 -14.65 -0.75 -0.17
N SER A 82 -14.86 -1.81 0.61
CA SER A 82 -15.12 -1.78 2.04
C SER A 82 -13.85 -1.60 2.90
N CYS A 83 -12.68 -1.41 2.28
CA CYS A 83 -11.44 -1.11 3.01
C CYS A 83 -11.58 0.20 3.78
N ARG A 84 -11.19 0.20 5.06
CA ARG A 84 -11.29 1.39 5.93
C ARG A 84 -10.22 2.40 5.61
N LEU A 85 -8.99 1.93 5.41
CA LEU A 85 -7.85 2.76 5.03
C LEU A 85 -7.33 2.26 3.69
N ALA A 86 -8.12 2.47 2.64
CA ALA A 86 -7.83 2.00 1.29
C ALA A 86 -6.64 2.75 0.69
N LEU A 87 -5.63 1.99 0.23
CA LEU A 87 -4.45 2.49 -0.46
C LEU A 87 -4.42 1.93 -1.88
N GLY A 88 -4.45 2.79 -2.89
CA GLY A 88 -4.18 2.40 -4.28
C GLY A 88 -2.69 2.20 -4.49
N LEU A 89 -2.25 0.96 -4.81
CA LEU A 89 -0.83 0.62 -4.92
C LEU A 89 -0.32 0.62 -6.36
N GLY A 90 -1.20 0.48 -7.35
CA GLY A 90 -0.83 0.36 -8.75
C GLY A 90 -1.65 -0.71 -9.44
N LYS A 91 -1.05 -1.36 -10.45
CA LYS A 91 -1.64 -2.48 -11.18
C LYS A 91 -0.79 -3.72 -11.01
N THR A 92 -1.42 -4.89 -11.08
CA THR A 92 -0.71 -6.17 -11.19
C THR A 92 0.03 -6.26 -12.53
N ILE A 93 0.84 -7.31 -12.71
CA ILE A 93 1.44 -7.62 -14.01
C ILE A 93 0.40 -7.81 -15.12
N GLY A 94 -0.85 -8.17 -14.79
CA GLY A 94 -1.94 -8.30 -15.75
C GLY A 94 -2.75 -7.02 -15.99
N GLY A 95 -2.39 -5.90 -15.35
CA GLY A 95 -3.10 -4.63 -15.49
C GLY A 95 -4.25 -4.40 -14.50
N GLU A 96 -4.59 -5.40 -13.68
CA GLU A 96 -5.67 -5.25 -12.69
C GLU A 96 -5.28 -4.30 -11.55
N PRO A 97 -6.17 -3.39 -11.10
CA PRO A 97 -5.86 -2.45 -10.02
C PRO A 97 -5.63 -3.19 -8.69
N VAL A 98 -4.61 -2.76 -7.96
CA VAL A 98 -4.24 -3.30 -6.65
C VAL A 98 -4.59 -2.28 -5.57
N ILE A 99 -5.50 -2.67 -4.69
CA ILE A 99 -5.97 -1.87 -3.58
C ILE A 99 -5.73 -2.66 -2.30
N ALA A 100 -5.10 -2.03 -1.33
CA ALA A 100 -4.76 -2.66 -0.06
C ALA A 100 -5.40 -1.90 1.10
N ASP A 101 -5.69 -2.61 2.20
CA ASP A 101 -6.27 -2.01 3.41
C ASP A 101 -5.21 -1.85 4.48
N LEU A 102 -4.79 -0.62 4.76
CA LEU A 102 -3.83 -0.34 5.83
C LEU A 102 -4.39 -0.73 7.21
N ALA A 103 -5.71 -0.77 7.41
CA ALA A 103 -6.27 -1.23 8.67
C ALA A 103 -6.08 -2.75 8.90
N LYS A 104 -5.95 -3.54 7.83
CA LYS A 104 -5.64 -4.98 7.89
C LYS A 104 -4.14 -5.26 7.89
N MET A 105 -3.34 -4.30 7.42
CA MET A 105 -1.87 -4.28 7.51
C MET A 105 -1.47 -3.18 8.48
N PRO A 106 -1.71 -3.36 9.80
CA PRO A 106 -1.81 -2.25 10.76
C PRO A 106 -0.59 -1.31 10.75
N HIS A 107 0.57 -1.81 10.31
CA HIS A 107 1.75 -1.02 9.99
C HIS A 107 2.35 -1.48 8.66
N LEU A 108 2.91 -0.53 7.91
CA LEU A 108 3.55 -0.77 6.61
C LEU A 108 4.97 -0.19 6.62
N LEU A 109 5.95 -0.98 6.14
CA LEU A 109 7.31 -0.53 5.88
C LEU A 109 7.50 -0.35 4.36
N VAL A 110 7.96 0.83 3.94
CA VAL A 110 8.28 1.12 2.54
C VAL A 110 9.77 1.45 2.41
N ALA A 111 10.48 0.68 1.59
CA ALA A 111 11.90 0.85 1.31
C ALA A 111 12.16 0.83 -0.20
N GLY A 112 13.17 1.58 -0.64
CA GLY A 112 13.55 1.69 -2.04
C GLY A 112 14.72 2.66 -2.21
N THR A 113 15.56 2.41 -3.22
CA THR A 113 16.68 3.29 -3.60
C THR A 113 16.18 4.59 -4.23
N THR A 114 17.03 5.61 -4.31
CA THR A 114 16.69 6.85 -5.04
C THR A 114 16.32 6.53 -6.49
N GLY A 115 15.24 7.13 -6.98
CA GLY A 115 14.72 6.89 -8.34
C GLY A 115 13.85 5.63 -8.50
N SER A 116 13.73 4.78 -7.47
CA SER A 116 12.87 3.59 -7.52
C SER A 116 11.36 3.86 -7.48
N GLY A 117 10.95 5.12 -7.27
CA GLY A 117 9.55 5.52 -7.17
C GLY A 117 8.97 5.54 -5.75
N LYS A 118 9.79 5.35 -4.70
CA LYS A 118 9.36 5.37 -3.28
C LYS A 118 8.52 6.61 -2.94
N SER A 119 8.99 7.80 -3.29
CA SER A 119 8.31 9.06 -2.97
C SER A 119 6.97 9.17 -3.68
N VAL A 120 6.90 8.75 -4.95
CA VAL A 120 5.64 8.69 -5.72
C VAL A 120 4.66 7.72 -5.08
N ALA A 121 5.13 6.55 -4.64
CA ALA A 121 4.30 5.56 -3.96
C ALA A 121 3.73 6.10 -2.64
N ILE A 122 4.54 6.78 -1.82
CA ILE A 122 4.07 7.42 -0.57
C ILE A 122 3.00 8.47 -0.86
N ASN A 123 3.23 9.34 -1.84
CA ASN A 123 2.23 10.33 -2.25
C ASN A 123 0.93 9.67 -2.75
N THR A 124 1.04 8.58 -3.51
CA THR A 124 -0.11 7.79 -3.98
C THR A 124 -0.92 7.23 -2.80
N MET A 125 -0.25 6.71 -1.77
CA MET A 125 -0.90 6.22 -0.55
C MET A 125 -1.60 7.36 0.22
N ILE A 126 -0.94 8.50 0.40
CA ILE A 126 -1.52 9.67 1.08
C ILE A 126 -2.75 10.17 0.31
N LEU A 127 -2.62 10.37 -1.00
CA LEU A 127 -3.72 10.82 -1.85
C LEU A 127 -4.88 9.82 -1.86
N SER A 128 -4.63 8.52 -1.77
CA SER A 128 -5.68 7.52 -1.65
C SER A 128 -6.56 7.76 -0.42
N LEU A 129 -5.95 8.12 0.72
CA LEU A 129 -6.68 8.47 1.93
C LEU A 129 -7.41 9.81 1.77
N LEU A 130 -6.73 10.85 1.27
CA LEU A 130 -7.32 12.18 1.14
C LEU A 130 -8.50 12.24 0.15
N TYR A 131 -8.49 11.41 -0.90
CA TYR A 131 -9.62 11.32 -1.85
C TYR A 131 -10.85 10.63 -1.28
N ARG A 132 -10.72 9.87 -0.19
CA ARG A 132 -11.83 9.07 0.39
C ARG A 132 -12.29 9.53 1.75
N MET A 133 -11.38 10.07 2.55
CA MET A 133 -11.59 10.27 3.98
C MET A 133 -11.66 11.76 4.28
N LYS A 134 -12.68 12.17 5.02
CA LYS A 134 -12.75 13.51 5.60
C LYS A 134 -11.82 13.62 6.81
N PRO A 135 -11.45 14.85 7.23
CA PRO A 135 -10.60 15.07 8.39
C PRO A 135 -11.11 14.41 9.68
N GLU A 136 -12.41 14.35 9.88
CA GLU A 136 -13.05 13.71 11.04
C GLU A 136 -12.96 12.17 11.01
N GLU A 137 -12.72 11.58 9.84
CA GLU A 137 -12.59 10.13 9.65
C GLU A 137 -11.13 9.68 9.69
N CYS A 138 -10.21 10.51 9.19
CA CYS A 138 -8.78 10.21 9.14
C CYS A 138 -7.94 11.44 9.47
N ARG A 139 -7.06 11.30 10.48
CA ARG A 139 -6.12 12.32 10.92
C ARG A 139 -4.70 11.83 10.71
N LEU A 140 -3.81 12.72 10.28
CA LEU A 140 -2.44 12.42 9.89
C LEU A 140 -1.44 13.16 10.78
N ILE A 141 -0.34 12.47 11.10
CA ILE A 141 0.90 13.07 11.60
C ILE A 141 1.95 12.75 10.54
N MET A 142 2.52 13.79 9.94
CA MET A 142 3.56 13.65 8.94
C MET A 142 4.91 14.06 9.53
N VAL A 143 5.93 13.24 9.30
CA VAL A 143 7.30 13.48 9.76
C VAL A 143 8.21 13.46 8.55
N ASP A 144 8.85 14.59 8.25
CA ASP A 144 9.78 14.75 7.12
C ASP A 144 11.03 15.51 7.57
N PRO A 145 12.02 14.80 8.14
CA PRO A 145 13.22 15.44 8.66
C PRO A 145 14.13 16.00 7.57
N LYS A 146 13.90 15.63 6.30
CA LYS A 146 14.67 16.14 5.17
C LYS A 146 13.96 17.26 4.42
N MET A 147 12.68 17.50 4.72
CA MET A 147 11.83 18.50 4.08
C MET A 147 11.74 18.36 2.55
N LEU A 148 11.79 17.13 2.05
CA LEU A 148 11.84 16.86 0.61
C LEU A 148 10.50 16.41 0.03
N GLU A 149 9.67 15.73 0.82
CA GLU A 149 8.60 14.92 0.28
C GLU A 149 7.22 15.31 0.82
N LEU A 150 7.12 15.61 2.12
CA LEU A 150 5.83 15.77 2.78
C LEU A 150 5.48 17.23 3.10
N SER A 151 6.43 18.15 2.99
CA SER A 151 6.19 19.58 3.25
C SER A 151 5.06 20.17 2.38
N VAL A 152 4.80 19.58 1.21
CA VAL A 152 3.70 19.98 0.31
C VAL A 152 2.31 19.80 0.93
N TYR A 153 2.18 18.94 1.95
CA TYR A 153 0.92 18.70 2.65
C TYR A 153 0.69 19.63 3.83
N ASP A 154 1.60 20.56 4.12
CA ASP A 154 1.42 21.45 5.26
C ASP A 154 0.15 22.30 5.11
N GLY A 155 -0.60 22.44 6.21
CA GLY A 155 -1.87 23.18 6.23
C GLY A 155 -3.11 22.41 5.77
N ILE A 156 -3.02 21.16 5.30
CA ILE A 156 -4.24 20.38 5.00
C ILE A 156 -5.06 20.13 6.28
N PRO A 157 -6.40 20.07 6.19
CA PRO A 157 -7.25 19.95 7.35
C PRO A 157 -7.14 18.58 8.04
N HIS A 158 -6.48 17.57 7.46
CA HIS A 158 -6.25 16.25 8.06
C HIS A 158 -5.08 16.22 9.04
N LEU A 159 -4.19 17.20 9.03
CA LEU A 159 -3.01 17.23 9.90
C LEU A 159 -3.37 17.55 11.35
N LEU A 160 -2.85 16.75 12.29
CA LEU A 160 -2.93 17.00 13.74
C LEU A 160 -1.94 18.05 14.24
N THR A 161 -0.87 18.23 13.49
CA THR A 161 0.24 19.16 13.74
C THR A 161 0.82 19.54 12.39
N PRO A 162 1.45 20.72 12.23
CA PRO A 162 2.29 21.00 11.08
C PRO A 162 3.30 19.88 10.82
N VAL A 163 3.74 19.73 9.57
CA VAL A 163 4.70 18.69 9.17
C VAL A 163 5.93 18.75 10.06
N VAL A 164 6.25 17.64 10.72
CA VAL A 164 7.30 17.58 11.73
C VAL A 164 8.65 17.39 11.05
N THR A 165 9.50 18.40 11.12
CA THR A 165 10.84 18.39 10.51
C THR A 165 11.95 18.15 11.52
N ASP A 166 11.75 18.56 12.78
CA ASP A 166 12.72 18.34 13.85
C ASP A 166 12.60 16.92 14.43
N SER A 167 13.72 16.19 14.47
CA SER A 167 13.77 14.81 14.97
C SER A 167 13.35 14.68 16.43
N LYS A 168 13.59 15.69 17.29
CA LYS A 168 13.16 15.64 18.69
C LYS A 168 11.65 15.82 18.80
N LYS A 169 11.07 16.69 17.97
CA LYS A 169 9.61 16.84 17.84
C LYS A 169 8.95 15.56 17.31
N ALA A 170 9.61 14.83 16.41
CA ALA A 170 9.11 13.54 15.93
C ALA A 170 8.96 12.52 17.08
N VAL A 171 9.94 12.45 17.98
CA VAL A 171 9.85 11.61 19.19
C VAL A 171 8.65 12.02 20.06
N THR A 172 8.41 13.32 20.22
CA THR A 172 7.24 13.82 20.96
C THR A 172 5.92 13.43 20.29
N ALA A 173 5.83 13.52 18.96
CA ALA A 173 4.64 13.11 18.21
C ALA A 173 4.35 11.62 18.36
N LEU A 174 5.37 10.77 18.33
CA LEU A 174 5.22 9.32 18.58
C LEU A 174 4.80 9.04 20.02
N LYS A 175 5.37 9.74 21.02
CA LYS A 175 4.93 9.63 22.41
C LYS A 175 3.46 10.05 22.58
N TRP A 176 3.01 11.07 21.85
CA TRP A 176 1.61 11.46 21.82
C TRP A 176 0.74 10.35 21.22
N ALA A 177 1.15 9.73 20.11
CA ALA A 177 0.41 8.63 19.49
C ALA A 177 0.25 7.43 20.44
N VAL A 178 1.26 7.11 21.25
CA VAL A 178 1.16 6.08 22.31
C VAL A 178 0.13 6.47 23.37
N ARG A 179 0.14 7.71 23.86
CA ARG A 179 -0.85 8.18 24.85
C ARG A 179 -2.28 8.17 24.30
N GLU A 180 -2.46 8.60 23.05
CA GLU A 180 -3.75 8.55 22.36
C GLU A 180 -4.25 7.11 22.20
N MET A 181 -3.35 6.16 21.89
CA MET A 181 -3.69 4.74 21.82
C MET A 181 -4.18 4.22 23.18
N GLU A 182 -3.49 4.53 24.28
CA GLU A 182 -3.93 4.15 25.63
C GLU A 182 -5.28 4.75 26.02
N ASP A 183 -5.48 6.03 25.70
CA ASP A 183 -6.76 6.70 25.95
C ASP A 183 -7.91 6.07 25.16
N ARG A 184 -7.68 5.70 23.89
CA ARG A 184 -8.63 4.94 23.09
C ARG A 184 -8.95 3.58 23.71
N TYR A 185 -7.95 2.86 24.21
CA TYR A 185 -8.22 1.59 24.92
C TYR A 185 -9.11 1.79 26.15
N ARG A 186 -8.88 2.84 26.95
CA ARG A 186 -9.74 3.15 28.10
C ARG A 186 -11.17 3.50 27.66
N LYS A 187 -11.32 4.33 26.63
CA LYS A 187 -12.61 4.71 26.05
C LYS A 187 -13.38 3.50 25.48
N MET A 188 -12.67 2.60 24.81
CA MET A 188 -13.23 1.34 24.29
C MET A 188 -13.69 0.40 25.41
N ALA A 189 -12.85 0.23 26.45
CA ALA A 189 -13.19 -0.59 27.61
C ALA A 189 -14.45 -0.07 28.33
N ARG A 190 -14.60 1.26 28.49
CA ARG A 190 -15.79 1.89 29.08
C ARG A 190 -17.09 1.59 28.32
N LEU A 191 -17.00 1.43 27.00
CA LEU A 191 -18.15 1.09 26.14
C LEU A 191 -18.29 -0.42 25.88
N GLY A 192 -17.42 -1.26 26.45
CA GLY A 192 -17.44 -2.70 26.23
C GLY A 192 -17.13 -3.12 24.79
N VAL A 193 -16.42 -2.29 24.02
CA VAL A 193 -16.09 -2.55 22.61
C VAL A 193 -14.61 -2.92 22.43
N ARG A 194 -14.30 -3.66 21.36
CA ARG A 194 -12.96 -4.24 21.12
C ARG A 194 -12.12 -3.48 20.10
N ASN A 195 -12.69 -2.55 19.35
CA ASN A 195 -12.00 -1.80 18.30
C ASN A 195 -12.65 -0.42 18.07
N ILE A 196 -11.94 0.43 17.32
CA ILE A 196 -12.34 1.82 17.08
C ILE A 196 -13.67 1.94 16.33
N ASP A 197 -14.00 0.99 15.46
CA ASP A 197 -15.28 0.99 14.75
C ASP A 197 -16.45 0.72 15.68
N GLY A 198 -16.31 -0.30 16.55
CA GLY A 198 -17.30 -0.57 17.59
C GLY A 198 -17.46 0.63 18.52
N TYR A 199 -16.37 1.31 18.85
CA TYR A 199 -16.41 2.55 19.62
C TYR A 199 -17.21 3.63 18.90
N ASN A 200 -16.89 3.91 17.63
CA ASN A 200 -17.55 4.94 16.84
C ASN A 200 -19.06 4.68 16.70
N GLN A 201 -19.44 3.43 16.43
CA GLN A 201 -20.85 3.05 16.33
C GLN A 201 -21.57 3.22 17.67
N ARG A 202 -21.01 2.69 18.77
CA ARG A 202 -21.64 2.78 20.10
C ARG A 202 -21.72 4.22 20.60
N ALA A 203 -20.68 5.02 20.35
CA ALA A 203 -20.63 6.43 20.71
C ALA A 203 -21.67 7.25 19.92
N ALA A 204 -21.84 6.98 18.62
CA ALA A 204 -22.90 7.60 17.82
C ALA A 204 -24.28 7.24 18.37
N THR A 205 -24.56 5.96 18.63
CA THR A 205 -25.84 5.53 19.20
C THR A 205 -26.10 6.13 20.59
N ALA A 206 -25.09 6.18 21.46
CA ALA A 206 -25.22 6.80 22.78
C ALA A 206 -25.56 8.29 22.67
N ARG A 207 -24.89 9.01 21.76
CA ARG A 207 -25.15 10.42 21.49
C ARG A 207 -26.57 10.65 20.97
N ASP A 208 -27.01 9.84 20.01
CA ASP A 208 -28.33 9.99 19.39
C ASP A 208 -29.46 9.65 20.38
N ASN A 209 -29.20 8.76 21.34
CA ASN A 209 -30.14 8.38 22.40
C ASN A 209 -30.05 9.25 23.66
N GLY A 210 -29.15 10.24 23.72
CA GLY A 210 -28.93 11.07 24.91
C GLY A 210 -28.40 10.30 26.13
N GLU A 211 -27.77 9.15 25.93
CA GLU A 211 -27.27 8.29 26.99
C GLU A 211 -26.00 8.88 27.62
N VAL A 212 -26.00 9.04 28.94
CA VAL A 212 -24.80 9.44 29.68
C VAL A 212 -23.97 8.20 29.99
N VAL A 213 -22.84 8.06 29.31
CA VAL A 213 -21.89 6.97 29.55
C VAL A 213 -21.07 7.27 30.80
N VAL A 214 -21.53 6.78 31.95
CA VAL A 214 -20.85 6.89 33.25
C VAL A 214 -19.92 5.69 33.49
N MET A 215 -18.80 5.89 34.20
CA MET A 215 -17.93 4.77 34.59
C MET A 215 -18.64 3.86 35.60
N GLN A 216 -18.59 2.54 35.35
CA GLN A 216 -18.59 1.54 36.43
C GLN A 216 -17.17 1.29 36.88
#